data_AF-A0A7Z2VV27-F1
#
_entry.id   AF-A0A7Z2VV27-F1
#
_cell.length_a   1.000
_cell.length_b   1.000
_cell.length_c   1.000
_cell.angle_alpha   90.00
_cell.angle_beta   90.00
_cell.angle_gamma   90.00
#
_symmetry.space_group_name_H-M   'P 1'
#
loop_
_entity.id
_entity.type
_entity.pdbx_description
1 polymer ?
#
loop_
_entity_poly.entity_id
_entity_poly.type
_entity_poly.pdbx_seq_one_letter_code
_entity_poly.pdbx_strand_id
1 'polypeptide(L)'
;MSFTDTLMQTPMTAMPFSHLLAVMVQLTLLGGVLVFFRPLLVGIARALVLVVRPHPSRDELAARRKQRDAKLAQQLASAAPVVTDTAEAADVRVIGARN
;
A
#
# COMPACT_ATOMS: atom_id res chain seq x y z
N MET A 1 -26.79 -37.59 25.61
CA MET A 1 -27.73 -36.47 25.44
C MET A 1 -27.57 -35.99 24.01
N SER A 2 -28.62 -36.13 23.21
CA SER A 2 -28.55 -35.88 21.76
C SER A 2 -28.64 -34.38 21.48
N PHE A 3 -27.85 -33.88 20.52
CA PHE A 3 -27.91 -32.47 20.07
C PHE A 3 -29.32 -32.09 19.56
N THR A 4 -30.05 -33.10 19.06
CA THR A 4 -31.44 -33.00 18.63
C THR A 4 -32.38 -32.67 19.79
N ASP A 5 -32.11 -33.18 21.00
CA ASP A 5 -32.93 -32.88 22.19
C ASP A 5 -32.79 -31.39 22.56
N THR A 6 -31.58 -30.84 22.49
CA THR A 6 -31.31 -29.42 22.80
C THR A 6 -32.01 -28.47 21.83
N LEU A 7 -32.05 -28.80 20.54
CA LEU A 7 -32.70 -27.96 19.52
C LEU A 7 -34.23 -27.94 19.68
N MET A 8 -34.82 -29.09 20.02
CA MET A 8 -36.27 -29.23 20.16
C MET A 8 -36.79 -28.80 21.53
N GLN A 9 -35.89 -28.71 22.53
CA GLN A 9 -36.19 -28.23 23.87
C GLN A 9 -35.99 -26.71 24.00
N THR A 10 -35.57 -26.01 22.94
CA THR A 10 -35.53 -24.55 22.90
C THR A 10 -36.96 -24.05 23.16
N PRO A 11 -37.24 -23.40 24.30
CA PRO A 11 -38.57 -22.90 24.56
C PRO A 11 -38.85 -21.84 23.49
N MET A 12 -39.83 -22.11 22.62
CA MET A 12 -40.50 -21.13 21.75
C MET A 12 -41.33 -20.17 22.62
N THR A 13 -40.76 -19.67 23.70
CA THR A 13 -41.33 -18.63 24.55
C THR A 13 -41.09 -17.32 23.84
N ALA A 14 -42.16 -16.56 23.62
CA ALA A 14 -42.13 -15.20 23.09
C ALA A 14 -40.85 -14.48 23.54
N MET A 15 -39.92 -14.25 22.59
CA MET A 15 -38.63 -13.65 22.92
C MET A 15 -38.91 -12.32 23.61
N PRO A 16 -38.44 -12.14 24.86
CA PRO A 16 -38.66 -10.90 25.56
C PRO A 16 -38.00 -9.78 24.74
N PHE A 17 -38.71 -8.67 24.55
CA PHE A 17 -38.25 -7.55 23.74
C PHE A 17 -36.86 -7.04 24.16
N SER A 18 -36.52 -7.20 25.44
CA SER A 18 -35.18 -6.92 25.99
C SER A 18 -34.06 -7.73 25.32
N HIS A 19 -34.33 -8.97 24.89
CA HIS A 19 -33.36 -9.82 24.22
C HIS A 19 -33.09 -9.35 22.79
N LEU A 20 -34.14 -8.96 22.06
CA LEU A 20 -34.00 -8.36 20.72
C LEU A 20 -33.19 -7.06 20.79
N LEU A 21 -33.48 -6.20 21.77
CA LEU A 21 -32.74 -4.97 21.99
C LEU A 21 -31.27 -5.24 22.34
N ALA A 22 -31.01 -6.20 23.24
CA ALA A 22 -29.65 -6.56 23.63
C ALA A 22 -28.82 -7.08 22.45
N VAL A 23 -29.41 -7.94 21.62
CA VAL A 23 -28.76 -8.48 20.42
C VAL A 23 -28.48 -7.38 19.40
N MET A 24 -29.43 -6.46 19.19
CA MET A 24 -29.23 -5.30 18.31
C MET A 24 -28.10 -4.41 18.81
N VAL A 25 -28.09 -4.06 20.11
CA VAL A 25 -27.02 -3.26 20.71
C VAL A 25 -25.67 -3.96 20.59
N GLN A 26 -25.60 -5.26 20.84
CA GLN A 26 -24.37 -6.04 20.69
C GLN A 26 -23.89 -6.09 19.25
N LEU A 27 -24.77 -6.27 18.26
CA LEU A 27 -24.43 -6.20 16.84
C LEU A 27 -23.92 -4.81 16.44
N THR A 28 -24.54 -3.74 16.92
CA THR A 28 -24.09 -2.37 16.65
C THR A 28 -22.74 -2.10 17.31
N LEU A 29 -22.54 -2.52 18.56
CA LEU A 29 -21.25 -2.37 19.25
C LEU A 29 -20.16 -3.17 18.53
N LEU A 30 -20.44 -4.43 18.19
CA LEU A 30 -19.51 -5.30 17.50
C LEU A 30 -19.19 -4.75 16.10
N GLY A 31 -20.19 -4.27 15.37
CA GLY A 31 -20.01 -3.61 14.07
C GLY A 31 -19.20 -2.33 14.19
N GLY A 32 -19.49 -1.48 15.17
CA GLY A 32 -18.75 -0.24 15.45
C GLY A 32 -17.29 -0.51 15.81
N VAL A 33 -17.05 -1.49 16.67
CA VAL A 33 -15.70 -1.99 17.02
C VAL A 33 -15.03 -2.53 15.75
N LEU A 34 -15.66 -3.42 14.96
CA LEU A 34 -15.05 -3.91 13.72
C LEU A 34 -14.73 -2.80 12.74
N VAL A 35 -15.57 -1.78 12.59
CA VAL A 35 -15.30 -0.64 11.69
C VAL A 35 -14.17 0.25 12.24
N PHE A 36 -14.10 0.45 13.55
CA PHE A 36 -13.05 1.21 14.21
C PHE A 36 -11.69 0.49 14.15
N PHE A 37 -11.69 -0.82 14.36
CA PHE A 37 -10.50 -1.66 14.33
C PHE A 37 -10.17 -2.19 12.93
N ARG A 38 -11.07 -2.05 11.95
CA ARG A 38 -10.81 -2.36 10.53
C ARG A 38 -9.54 -1.70 9.99
N PRO A 39 -9.31 -0.37 10.14
CA PRO A 39 -8.05 0.24 9.72
C PRO A 39 -6.83 -0.35 10.45
N LEU A 40 -6.97 -0.73 11.73
CA LEU A 40 -5.89 -1.34 12.51
C LEU A 40 -5.57 -2.76 12.02
N LEU A 41 -6.59 -3.59 11.81
CA LEU A 41 -6.48 -4.95 11.28
C LEU A 41 -5.92 -4.95 9.85
N VAL A 42 -6.32 -3.99 9.01
CA VAL A 42 -5.77 -3.83 7.66
C VAL A 42 -4.30 -3.40 7.72
N GLY A 43 -3.94 -2.51 8.65
CA GLY A 43 -2.55 -2.10 8.88
C GLY A 43 -1.67 -3.28 9.28
N ILE A 44 -2.11 -4.08 10.26
CA ILE A 44 -1.40 -5.28 10.72
C ILE A 44 -1.36 -6.35 9.63
N ALA A 45 -2.46 -6.61 8.93
CA ALA A 45 -2.49 -7.55 7.81
C ALA A 45 -1.53 -7.12 6.70
N ARG A 46 -1.44 -5.83 6.38
CA ARG A 46 -0.48 -5.30 5.40
C ARG A 46 0.97 -5.46 5.88
N ALA A 47 1.25 -5.23 7.16
CA ALA A 47 2.55 -5.49 7.75
C ALA A 47 2.92 -6.98 7.74
N LEU A 48 1.98 -7.86 8.11
CA LEU A 48 2.13 -9.32 8.05
C LEU A 48 2.32 -9.81 6.63
N VAL A 49 1.58 -9.25 5.66
CA VAL A 49 1.78 -9.55 4.24
C VAL A 49 3.20 -9.18 3.85
N LEU A 50 3.71 -8.00 4.20
CA LEU A 50 5.10 -7.61 3.93
C LEU A 50 6.13 -8.54 4.60
N VAL A 51 5.83 -9.10 5.78
CA VAL A 51 6.68 -10.07 6.49
C VAL A 51 6.66 -11.45 5.82
N VAL A 52 5.49 -11.95 5.41
CA VAL A 52 5.31 -13.32 4.87
C VAL A 52 5.60 -13.40 3.37
N ARG A 53 5.30 -12.34 2.62
CA ARG A 53 5.65 -12.16 1.22
C ARG A 53 6.04 -10.70 1.04
N PRO A 54 7.34 -10.36 0.86
CA PRO A 54 7.74 -9.01 0.53
C PRO A 54 7.16 -8.64 -0.85
N HIS A 55 5.90 -8.22 -0.85
CA HIS A 55 5.18 -7.76 -2.01
C HIS A 55 5.66 -6.32 -2.20
N PRO A 56 6.30 -5.98 -3.34
CA PRO A 56 6.75 -4.62 -3.56
C PRO A 56 5.52 -3.72 -3.44
N SER A 57 5.50 -2.93 -2.37
CA SER A 57 4.35 -2.09 -2.06
C SER A 57 4.10 -1.15 -3.24
N ARG A 58 2.83 -0.82 -3.53
CA ARG A 58 2.48 0.12 -4.61
C ARG A 58 3.25 1.45 -4.51
N ASP A 59 3.68 1.80 -3.30
CA ASP A 59 4.53 2.95 -2.98
C ASP A 59 5.95 2.82 -3.56
N GLU A 60 6.53 1.61 -3.56
CA GLU A 60 7.83 1.35 -4.20
C GLU A 60 7.72 1.47 -5.73
N LEU A 61 6.62 0.99 -6.31
CA LEU A 61 6.37 1.12 -7.75
C LEU A 61 6.20 2.60 -8.16
N ALA A 62 5.53 3.40 -7.33
CA ALA A 62 5.39 4.84 -7.53
C ALA A 62 6.74 5.57 -7.35
N ALA A 63 7.56 5.17 -6.37
CA ALA A 63 8.90 5.71 -6.16
C ALA A 63 9.83 5.40 -7.34
N ARG A 64 9.77 4.19 -7.92
CA ARG A 64 10.55 3.80 -9.11
C ARG A 64 10.18 4.64 -10.33
N ARG A 65 8.89 4.97 -10.51
CA ARG A 65 8.44 5.88 -11.58
C ARG A 65 9.03 7.28 -11.39
N LYS A 66 8.91 7.85 -10.19
CA LYS A 66 9.50 9.16 -9.85
C LYS A 66 11.01 9.19 -10.07
N GLN A 67 11.72 8.13 -9.68
CA GLN A 67 13.17 8.02 -9.89
C GLN A 67 13.53 7.92 -11.37
N ARG A 68 12.75 7.21 -12.18
CA ARG A 68 12.97 7.12 -13.62
C ARG A 68 12.76 8.46 -14.31
N ASP A 69 11.69 9.17 -13.96
CA ASP A 69 11.37 10.48 -14.53
C ASP A 69 12.42 11.53 -14.13
N ALA A 70 12.89 11.50 -12.87
CA ALA A 70 13.98 12.36 -12.42
C ALA A 70 15.31 12.07 -13.14
N LYS A 71 15.64 10.80 -13.40
CA LYS A 71 16.84 10.42 -14.17
C LYS A 71 16.77 10.90 -15.62
N LEU A 72 15.60 10.76 -16.27
CA LEU A 72 15.40 11.27 -17.63
C LEU A 72 15.51 12.80 -17.69
N ALA A 73 14.91 13.51 -16.72
CA ALA A 73 15.06 14.95 -16.61
C ALA A 73 16.52 15.38 -16.41
N GLN A 74 17.27 14.65 -15.57
CA GLN A 74 18.70 14.91 -15.35
C GLN A 74 19.53 14.65 -16.61
N GLN A 75 19.24 13.58 -17.37
CA GLN A 75 19.90 13.28 -18.64
C GLN A 75 19.65 14.37 -19.69
N LEU A 76 18.40 14.83 -19.82
CA LEU A 76 18.04 15.91 -20.75
C LEU A 76 18.68 17.25 -20.34
N ALA A 77 18.73 17.55 -19.05
CA ALA A 77 19.42 18.73 -18.53
C ALA A 77 20.95 18.66 -18.76
N SER A 78 21.56 17.49 -18.62
CA SER A 78 22.99 17.29 -18.90
C SER A 78 23.33 17.25 -20.39
N ALA A 79 22.36 16.96 -21.26
CA ALA A 79 22.54 17.01 -22.71
C ALA A 79 22.42 18.42 -23.29
N ALA A 80 21.91 19.39 -22.52
CA ALA A 80 21.54 20.71 -23.02
C ALA A 80 22.69 21.73 -23.16
N PRO A 81 23.84 21.68 -22.44
CA PRO A 81 24.84 22.74 -22.61
C PRO A 81 26.27 22.21 -22.86
N VAL A 82 26.51 21.28 -23.81
CA VAL A 82 27.89 20.92 -24.20
C VAL A 82 27.99 20.56 -25.69
N VAL A 83 27.42 21.36 -26.59
CA VAL A 83 27.67 21.19 -28.04
C VAL A 83 28.55 22.31 -28.61
N THR A 84 28.82 23.37 -27.84
CA THR A 84 29.64 24.50 -28.32
C THR A 84 31.10 24.47 -27.88
N ASP A 85 31.49 23.72 -26.84
CA ASP A 85 32.87 23.78 -26.29
C ASP A 85 33.79 22.62 -26.73
N THR A 86 33.23 21.47 -27.14
CA THR A 86 34.04 20.28 -27.45
C THR A 86 34.64 20.29 -28.85
N ALA A 87 34.05 21.05 -29.78
CA ALA A 87 34.60 21.22 -31.12
C ALA A 87 35.85 22.12 -31.09
N GLU A 88 35.83 23.19 -30.29
CA GLU A 88 36.94 24.13 -30.18
C GLU A 88 38.13 23.54 -29.39
N ALA A 89 37.85 22.77 -28.33
CA ALA A 89 38.89 22.06 -27.57
C ALA A 89 39.57 20.92 -28.36
N ALA A 90 38.90 20.34 -29.36
CA ALA A 90 39.45 19.30 -30.22
C ALA A 90 40.47 19.89 -31.23
N ASP A 91 40.17 21.05 -31.82
CA ASP A 91 41.05 21.70 -32.79
C ASP A 91 42.38 22.16 -32.15
N VAL A 92 42.33 22.68 -30.92
CA VAL A 92 43.53 23.11 -30.19
C VAL A 92 44.45 21.93 -29.85
N ARG A 93 43.90 20.74 -29.56
CA ARG A 93 44.69 19.53 -29.30
C ARG A 93 45.34 18.96 -30.56
N VAL A 94 44.69 19.07 -31.71
CA VAL A 94 45.26 18.60 -32.99
C VAL A 94 46.41 19.50 -33.46
N ILE A 95 46.33 20.81 -33.20
CA ILE A 95 47.41 21.76 -33.52
C ILE A 95 48.59 21.61 -32.56
N GLY A 96 48.35 21.36 -31.27
CA GLY A 96 49.42 21.14 -30.28
C GLY A 96 50.21 19.83 -30.45
N ALA A 97 49.63 18.82 -31.12
CA ALA A 97 50.28 17.53 -31.38
C ALA A 97 51.15 17.50 -32.65
N ARG A 98 51.22 18.63 -33.39
CA ARG A 98 51.93 18.74 -34.67
C ARG A 98 53.24 19.54 -34.62
N ASN A 99 53.64 20.06 -33.46
CA ASN A 99 54.95 20.68 -33.20
C ASN A 99 55.75 19.82 -32.21
#